data_AF-A0A7Y6MBD1-F1
#
_entry.id   AF-A0A7Y6MBD1-F1
#
_cell.length_a   1.000
_cell.length_b   1.000
_cell.length_c   1.000
_cell.angle_alpha   90.00
_cell.angle_beta   90.00
_cell.angle_gamma   90.00
#
_symmetry.space_group_name_H-M   'P 1'
#
loop_
_entity.id
_entity.type
_entity.pdbx_description
1 polymer ?
#
loop_
_entity_poly.entity_id
_entity_poly.type
_entity_poly.pdbx_seq_one_letter_code
_entity_poly.pdbx_strand_id
1 'polypeptide(L)'
;MVGKAKTDQWPILFWCGVAVAEFGAIQPGLGFPWRPTAYAMAGLLVALGLLAVKAADLVRSETVRQRLRLATYLAGVLVPVHQLSSTAYVTPLSRTGSLILYGMAAVMAVWHHATPPPAKGVLVVASGLGTARLRALLAERADDTVVIYRAERMTAELRALQDEYGLTLVVGDEHDPRAKERVSASGLRRQVPDIGARRVVVAGPRPFQRYVRGALSRLAVPGARIRTAQTI
;
A
#
# COMPACT_ATOMS: atom_id res chain seq x y z
N MET A 1 9.64 -3.28 -21.07
CA MET A 1 9.91 -2.66 -19.76
C MET A 1 8.91 -1.52 -19.58
N VAL A 2 7.75 -1.78 -18.97
CA VAL A 2 6.68 -0.79 -18.80
C VAL A 2 6.21 -0.86 -17.34
N GLY A 3 6.12 0.29 -16.66
CA GLY A 3 5.23 0.42 -15.50
C GLY A 3 5.84 0.62 -14.11
N LYS A 4 7.03 1.24 -13.95
CA LYS A 4 7.46 1.76 -12.62
C LYS A 4 7.31 3.28 -12.46
N ALA A 5 7.12 4.02 -13.55
CA ALA A 5 7.09 5.49 -13.54
C ALA A 5 5.76 6.13 -13.10
N LYS A 6 4.67 5.36 -12.96
CA LYS A 6 3.32 5.93 -12.75
C LYS A 6 2.94 6.16 -11.28
N THR A 7 3.60 5.48 -10.34
CA THR A 7 3.25 5.56 -8.90
C THR A 7 3.87 6.76 -8.18
N ASP A 8 4.99 7.30 -8.66
CA ASP A 8 5.73 8.35 -7.95
C ASP A 8 5.27 9.78 -8.31
N GLN A 9 4.35 9.93 -9.27
CA GLN A 9 3.87 11.23 -9.74
C GLN A 9 2.69 11.79 -8.91
N TRP A 10 1.99 10.94 -8.15
CA TRP A 10 0.82 11.34 -7.37
C TRP A 10 1.07 12.47 -6.36
N PRO A 11 2.16 12.47 -5.57
CA PRO A 11 2.46 13.58 -4.67
C PRO A 11 2.66 14.90 -5.41
N ILE A 12 3.31 14.85 -6.56
CA ILE A 12 3.60 16.04 -7.38
C ILE A 12 2.29 16.62 -7.91
N LEU A 13 1.43 15.77 -8.50
CA LEU A 13 0.13 16.22 -9.02
C LEU A 13 -0.77 16.80 -7.93
N PHE A 14 -0.80 16.19 -6.75
CA PHE A 14 -1.55 16.69 -5.61
C PHE A 14 -1.06 18.09 -5.19
N TRP A 15 0.25 18.25 -4.96
CA TRP A 15 0.81 19.52 -4.48
C TRP A 15 0.77 20.61 -5.55
N CYS A 16 0.87 20.27 -6.83
CA CYS A 16 0.58 21.20 -7.92
C CYS A 16 -0.89 21.66 -7.90
N GLY A 17 -1.83 20.76 -7.63
CA GLY A 17 -3.25 21.11 -7.45
C GLY A 17 -3.47 22.08 -6.28
N VAL A 18 -2.85 21.81 -5.13
CA VAL A 18 -2.86 22.72 -3.97
C VAL A 18 -2.27 24.08 -4.34
N ALA A 19 -1.14 24.10 -5.04
CA ALA A 19 -0.52 25.35 -5.49
C ALA A 19 -1.44 26.17 -6.41
N VAL A 20 -2.04 25.54 -7.41
CA VAL A 20 -2.98 26.20 -8.35
C VAL A 20 -4.20 26.75 -7.60
N ALA A 21 -4.71 26.00 -6.62
CA ALA A 21 -5.87 26.42 -5.85
C ALA A 21 -5.53 27.56 -4.85
N GLU A 22 -4.33 27.56 -4.26
CA GLU A 22 -3.80 28.71 -3.53
C GLU A 22 -3.66 29.92 -4.47
N PHE A 23 -3.10 29.77 -5.67
CA PHE A 23 -3.00 30.86 -6.66
C PHE A 23 -4.37 31.39 -7.11
N GLY A 24 -5.36 30.50 -7.27
CA GLY A 24 -6.73 30.88 -7.59
C GLY A 24 -7.44 31.62 -6.45
N ALA A 25 -7.16 31.25 -5.20
CA ALA A 25 -7.65 31.96 -4.01
C ALA A 25 -6.95 33.32 -3.79
N ILE A 26 -5.72 33.47 -4.29
CA ILE A 26 -4.92 34.70 -4.26
C ILE A 26 -5.29 35.66 -5.40
N GLN A 27 -6.07 35.23 -6.42
CA GLN A 27 -6.44 36.13 -7.51
C GLN A 27 -7.19 37.34 -6.97
N PRO A 28 -6.67 38.56 -7.21
CA PRO A 28 -7.42 39.75 -6.90
C PRO A 28 -8.67 39.79 -7.80
N GLY A 29 -9.82 40.11 -7.22
CA GLY A 29 -10.92 40.63 -8.03
C GLY A 29 -10.43 41.82 -8.86
N LEU A 30 -11.06 42.06 -10.01
CA LEU A 30 -10.79 43.21 -10.89
C LEU A 30 -10.51 44.48 -10.07
N GLY A 31 -9.24 44.89 -9.96
CA GLY A 31 -8.81 46.11 -9.26
C GLY A 31 -7.84 45.97 -8.08
N PHE A 32 -7.46 44.78 -7.61
CA PHE A 32 -6.43 44.63 -6.56
C PHE A 32 -5.04 44.22 -7.12
N PRO A 33 -3.92 44.81 -6.66
CA PRO A 33 -2.59 44.44 -7.12
C PRO A 33 -2.08 43.15 -6.47
N TRP A 34 -1.39 42.35 -7.27
CA TRP A 34 -0.75 41.09 -6.86
C TRP A 34 0.25 41.30 -5.71
N ARG A 35 0.18 40.47 -4.67
CA ARG A 35 1.13 40.50 -3.54
C ARG A 35 2.20 39.42 -3.69
N PRO A 36 3.49 39.76 -3.91
CA PRO A 36 4.56 38.78 -4.07
C PRO A 36 4.76 37.87 -2.84
N THR A 37 4.35 38.33 -1.65
CA THR A 37 4.38 37.55 -0.42
C THR A 37 3.45 36.33 -0.47
N ALA A 38 2.33 36.41 -1.17
CA ALA A 38 1.39 35.30 -1.30
C ALA A 38 1.97 34.15 -2.16
N TYR A 39 2.72 34.50 -3.22
CA TYR A 39 3.46 33.52 -4.03
C TYR A 39 4.55 32.81 -3.23
N ALA A 40 5.30 33.58 -2.42
CA ALA A 40 6.33 33.01 -1.56
C ALA A 40 5.75 32.01 -0.55
N MET A 41 4.60 32.33 0.06
CA MET A 41 3.92 31.44 0.99
C MET A 41 3.40 30.17 0.33
N ALA A 42 2.74 30.28 -0.82
CA ALA A 42 2.25 29.12 -1.58
C ALA A 42 3.42 28.20 -1.99
N GLY A 43 4.51 28.79 -2.50
CA GLY A 43 5.73 28.06 -2.87
C GLY A 43 6.37 27.34 -1.68
N LEU A 44 6.44 27.98 -0.52
CA LEU A 44 7.00 27.40 0.71
C LEU A 44 6.14 26.25 1.23
N LEU A 45 4.81 26.36 1.12
CA LEU A 45 3.86 25.33 1.53
C LEU A 45 3.99 24.07 0.65
N VAL A 46 4.11 24.25 -0.67
CA VAL A 46 4.38 23.17 -1.62
C VAL A 46 5.73 22.51 -1.34
N ALA A 47 6.78 23.30 -1.12
CA ALA A 47 8.11 22.79 -0.82
C ALA A 47 8.11 21.97 0.48
N LEU A 48 7.44 22.47 1.52
CA LEU A 48 7.28 21.78 2.80
C LEU A 48 6.49 20.47 2.65
N GLY A 49 5.41 20.48 1.86
CA GLY A 49 4.61 19.30 1.55
C GLY A 49 5.41 18.21 0.82
N LEU A 50 6.20 18.58 -0.18
CA LEU A 50 7.07 17.65 -0.90
C LEU A 50 8.20 17.10 0.00
N LEU A 51 8.80 17.96 0.82
CA LEU A 51 9.81 17.57 1.82
C LEU A 51 9.25 16.59 2.85
N ALA A 52 8.04 16.83 3.36
CA ALA A 52 7.39 15.95 4.31
C ALA A 52 7.04 14.59 3.71
N VAL A 53 6.58 14.53 2.45
CA VAL A 53 6.36 13.26 1.74
C VAL A 53 7.68 12.50 1.56
N LYS A 54 8.75 13.18 1.17
CA LYS A 54 10.10 12.59 1.05
C LYS A 54 10.64 12.12 2.39
N ALA A 55 10.42 12.87 3.46
CA ALA A 55 10.85 12.51 4.81
C ALA A 55 10.10 11.25 5.31
N ALA A 56 8.85 11.05 4.91
CA ALA A 56 8.11 9.83 5.21
C ALA A 56 8.78 8.57 4.64
N ASP A 57 9.49 8.67 3.51
CA ASP A 57 10.20 7.55 2.89
C ASP A 57 11.38 7.06 3.74
N LEU A 58 11.95 7.94 4.56
CA LEU A 58 13.05 7.62 5.47
C LEU A 58 12.58 6.80 6.67
N VAL A 59 11.28 6.80 6.97
CA VAL A 59 10.72 6.06 8.11
C VAL A 59 10.60 4.58 7.76
N ARG A 60 11.21 3.72 8.57
CA ARG A 60 11.23 2.25 8.35
C ARG A 60 9.88 1.58 8.63
N SER A 61 9.07 2.15 9.52
CA SER A 61 7.74 1.64 9.87
C SER A 61 6.70 2.10 8.86
N GLU A 62 6.09 1.16 8.16
CA GLU A 62 5.10 1.42 7.11
C GLU A 62 3.85 2.12 7.65
N THR A 63 3.40 1.77 8.85
CA THR A 63 2.24 2.41 9.50
C THR A 63 2.51 3.88 9.82
N VAL A 64 3.72 4.19 10.29
CA VAL A 64 4.12 5.58 10.61
C VAL A 64 4.31 6.39 9.34
N ARG A 65 4.94 5.80 8.32
CA ARG A 65 5.07 6.40 6.98
C ARG A 65 3.71 6.76 6.38
N GLN A 66 2.74 5.86 6.44
CA GLN A 66 1.39 6.09 5.91
C GLN A 66 0.64 7.18 6.68
N ARG A 67 0.72 7.17 8.01
CA ARG A 67 0.12 8.22 8.85
C ARG A 67 0.73 9.59 8.58
N LEU A 68 2.05 9.65 8.41
CA LEU A 68 2.75 10.91 8.11
C LEU A 68 2.34 11.46 6.74
N ARG A 69 2.26 10.60 5.72
CA ARG A 69 1.76 11.00 4.39
C ARG A 69 0.33 11.51 4.46
N LEU A 70 -0.58 10.78 5.12
CA LEU A 70 -1.96 11.21 5.32
C LEU A 70 -2.06 12.56 6.05
N ALA A 71 -1.32 12.74 7.14
CA ALA A 71 -1.30 14.00 7.87
C ALA A 71 -0.81 15.17 6.99
N THR A 72 0.22 14.92 6.17
CA THR A 72 0.76 15.94 5.25
C THR A 72 -0.26 16.30 4.16
N TYR A 73 -0.95 15.31 3.57
CA TYR A 73 -2.00 15.57 2.58
C TYR A 73 -3.21 16.29 3.19
N LEU A 74 -3.64 15.90 4.39
CA LEU A 74 -4.71 16.59 5.11
C LEU A 74 -4.33 18.03 5.41
N ALA A 75 -3.12 18.30 5.88
CA ALA A 75 -2.65 19.66 6.10
C ALA A 75 -2.69 20.51 4.81
N GLY A 76 -2.27 19.94 3.67
CA GLY A 76 -2.35 20.60 2.37
C GLY A 76 -3.77 20.94 1.91
N VAL A 77 -4.78 20.19 2.36
CA VAL A 77 -6.20 20.47 2.08
C VAL A 77 -6.79 21.46 3.08
N LEU A 78 -6.50 21.29 4.36
CA LEU A 78 -7.12 22.09 5.44
C LEU A 78 -6.67 23.54 5.43
N VAL A 79 -5.42 23.84 5.05
CA VAL A 79 -4.91 25.22 5.01
C VAL A 79 -5.69 26.10 4.01
N PRO A 80 -5.86 25.71 2.74
CA PRO A 80 -6.69 26.47 1.82
C PRO A 80 -8.14 26.59 2.26
N VAL A 81 -8.74 25.50 2.79
CA VAL A 81 -10.12 25.50 3.32
C VAL A 81 -10.28 26.54 4.43
N HIS A 82 -9.30 26.63 5.33
CA HIS A 82 -9.30 27.61 6.40
C HIS A 82 -9.23 29.05 5.86
N GLN A 83 -8.38 29.32 4.87
CA GLN A 83 -8.26 30.64 4.22
C GLN A 83 -9.55 31.06 3.51
N LEU A 84 -10.20 30.14 2.77
CA LEU A 84 -11.46 30.38 2.07
C LEU A 84 -12.65 30.60 3.01
N SER A 85 -12.59 30.01 4.21
CA SER A 85 -13.60 30.20 5.25
C SER A 85 -13.43 31.52 6.02
N SER A 86 -12.20 32.02 6.18
CA SER A 86 -11.89 33.21 6.99
C SER A 86 -11.86 34.51 6.18
N THR A 87 -11.73 34.44 4.85
CA THR A 87 -11.66 35.61 3.99
C THR A 87 -13.06 36.11 3.56
N ALA A 88 -13.30 37.40 3.77
CA ALA A 88 -14.55 38.09 3.45
C ALA A 88 -14.75 38.37 1.94
N TYR A 89 -13.72 38.16 1.11
CA TYR A 89 -13.68 38.57 -0.29
C TYR A 89 -14.01 37.46 -1.31
N VAL A 90 -14.57 36.34 -0.85
CA VAL A 90 -14.85 35.16 -1.69
C VAL A 90 -16.35 35.10 -1.98
N THR A 91 -16.72 34.98 -3.25
CA THR A 91 -18.14 34.83 -3.62
C THR A 91 -18.72 33.53 -3.05
N PRO A 92 -20.03 33.49 -2.73
CA PRO A 92 -20.66 32.29 -2.15
C PRO A 92 -20.49 31.05 -3.04
N LEU A 93 -20.48 31.25 -4.37
CA LEU A 93 -20.32 30.19 -5.35
C LEU A 93 -18.90 29.59 -5.35
N SER A 94 -17.86 30.43 -5.34
CA SER A 94 -16.46 29.94 -5.33
C SER A 94 -16.09 29.32 -3.98
N ARG A 95 -16.64 29.82 -2.86
CA ARG A 95 -16.51 29.20 -1.55
C ARG A 95 -17.14 27.80 -1.53
N THR A 96 -18.35 27.64 -2.06
CA THR A 96 -19.03 26.33 -2.10
C THR A 96 -18.31 25.34 -3.00
N GLY A 97 -17.90 25.77 -4.21
CA GLY A 97 -17.17 24.91 -5.15
C GLY A 97 -15.82 24.44 -4.62
N SER A 98 -15.06 25.34 -3.97
CA SER A 98 -13.77 24.98 -3.37
C SER A 98 -13.92 24.05 -2.17
N LEU A 99 -14.90 24.26 -1.29
CA LEU A 99 -15.18 23.35 -0.18
C LEU A 99 -15.52 21.93 -0.64
N ILE A 100 -16.31 21.79 -1.71
CA ILE A 100 -16.61 20.48 -2.30
C ILE A 100 -15.34 19.81 -2.83
N LEU A 101 -14.52 20.55 -3.57
CA LEU A 101 -13.28 20.03 -4.15
C LEU A 101 -12.30 19.57 -3.06
N TYR A 102 -12.11 20.38 -2.03
CA TYR A 102 -11.24 20.05 -0.90
C TYR A 102 -11.81 18.94 -0.02
N GLY A 103 -13.13 18.90 0.17
CA GLY A 103 -13.81 17.78 0.82
C GLY A 103 -13.55 16.46 0.08
N MET A 104 -13.65 16.46 -1.25
CA MET A 104 -13.30 15.31 -2.08
C MET A 104 -11.82 14.93 -1.96
N ALA A 105 -10.91 15.91 -1.98
CA ALA A 105 -9.48 15.66 -1.81
C ALA A 105 -9.16 15.05 -0.43
N ALA A 106 -9.79 15.54 0.64
CA ALA A 106 -9.66 14.96 1.98
C ALA A 106 -10.21 13.52 2.03
N VAL A 107 -11.40 13.28 1.45
CA VAL A 107 -11.98 11.92 1.36
C VAL A 107 -11.07 10.98 0.59
N MET A 108 -10.52 11.40 -0.56
CA MET A 108 -9.57 10.58 -1.33
C MET A 108 -8.29 10.30 -0.55
N ALA A 109 -7.72 11.30 0.13
CA ALA A 109 -6.53 11.12 0.95
C ALA A 109 -6.78 10.12 2.09
N VAL A 110 -7.92 10.24 2.78
CA VAL A 110 -8.33 9.30 3.83
C VAL A 110 -8.57 7.91 3.26
N TRP A 111 -9.31 7.77 2.17
CA TRP A 111 -9.56 6.47 1.53
C TRP A 111 -8.29 5.79 1.05
N HIS A 112 -7.37 6.55 0.45
CA HIS A 112 -6.11 6.00 -0.06
C HIS A 112 -5.17 5.52 1.05
N HIS A 113 -5.27 6.12 2.24
CA HIS A 113 -4.40 5.82 3.39
C HIS A 113 -5.13 5.14 4.55
N ALA A 114 -6.41 4.79 4.40
CA ALA A 114 -7.18 4.09 5.42
C ALA A 114 -6.50 2.75 5.71
N THR A 115 -6.30 2.47 7.00
CA THR A 115 -5.72 1.19 7.42
C THR A 115 -6.71 0.07 7.11
N PRO A 116 -6.32 -0.95 6.33
CA PRO A 116 -7.22 -2.06 6.07
C PRO A 116 -7.47 -2.81 7.40
N PRO A 117 -8.69 -3.32 7.64
CA PRO A 117 -9.14 -3.85 8.93
C PRO A 117 -8.22 -4.94 9.49
N PRO A 118 -8.14 -5.17 10.81
CA PRO A 118 -7.24 -6.16 11.40
C PRO A 118 -7.31 -7.50 10.66
N ALA A 119 -6.14 -8.10 10.39
CA ALA A 119 -6.08 -9.28 9.56
C ALA A 119 -6.82 -10.44 10.22
N LYS A 120 -7.66 -11.16 9.46
CA LYS A 120 -8.47 -12.28 10.00
C LYS A 120 -7.60 -13.45 10.47
N GLY A 121 -6.51 -13.72 9.75
CA GLY A 121 -5.56 -14.77 10.05
C GLY A 121 -4.24 -14.61 9.30
N VAL A 122 -3.45 -15.67 9.27
CA VAL A 122 -2.13 -15.69 8.61
C VAL A 122 -2.15 -16.66 7.43
N LEU A 123 -1.56 -16.26 6.31
CA LEU A 123 -1.26 -17.11 5.17
C LEU A 123 0.25 -17.23 5.05
N VAL A 124 0.77 -18.45 5.13
CA VAL A 124 2.20 -18.73 4.91
C VAL A 124 2.36 -19.38 3.54
N VAL A 125 3.12 -18.73 2.65
CA VAL A 125 3.49 -19.27 1.34
C VAL A 125 4.99 -19.55 1.36
N ALA A 126 5.35 -20.82 1.42
CA ALA A 126 6.73 -21.24 1.62
C ALA A 126 7.24 -22.15 0.50
N SER A 127 8.54 -22.09 0.20
CA SER A 127 9.20 -22.98 -0.76
C SER A 127 10.65 -23.25 -0.32
N GLY A 128 11.11 -24.48 -0.49
CA GLY A 128 12.51 -24.85 -0.24
C GLY A 128 12.93 -24.75 1.24
N LEU A 129 12.00 -24.98 2.17
CA LEU A 129 12.31 -25.15 3.58
C LEU A 129 12.61 -26.62 3.85
N GLY A 130 13.64 -26.93 4.64
CA GLY A 130 13.83 -28.29 5.13
C GLY A 130 12.61 -28.77 5.93
N THR A 131 12.31 -30.06 5.91
CA THR A 131 11.13 -30.66 6.56
C THR A 131 11.10 -30.39 8.06
N ALA A 132 12.26 -30.36 8.73
CA ALA A 132 12.38 -29.99 10.14
C ALA A 132 11.92 -28.55 10.43
N ARG A 133 12.33 -27.57 9.60
CA ARG A 133 11.88 -26.17 9.73
C ARG A 133 10.42 -26.01 9.39
N LEU A 134 9.94 -26.74 8.38
CA LEU A 134 8.52 -26.75 8.04
C LEU A 134 7.68 -27.29 9.20
N ARG A 135 8.11 -28.38 9.84
CA ARG A 135 7.45 -28.94 11.03
C ARG A 135 7.42 -27.94 12.18
N ALA A 136 8.55 -27.29 12.50
CA ALA A 136 8.60 -26.27 13.55
C ALA A 136 7.62 -25.11 13.27
N LEU A 137 7.59 -24.63 12.02
CA LEU A 137 6.66 -23.57 11.59
C LEU A 137 5.19 -23.99 11.72
N LEU A 138 4.88 -25.25 11.40
CA LEU A 138 3.53 -25.80 11.51
C LEU A 138 3.11 -26.04 12.97
N ALA A 139 4.04 -26.43 13.84
CA ALA A 139 3.79 -26.64 15.26
C ALA A 139 3.52 -25.32 16.01
N GLU A 140 4.15 -24.22 15.60
CA GLU A 140 3.97 -22.88 16.19
C GLU A 140 2.79 -22.08 15.59
N ARG A 141 2.01 -22.69 14.69
CA ARG A 141 0.96 -21.97 13.97
C ARG A 141 -0.23 -21.65 14.90
N ALA A 142 -0.85 -20.51 14.66
CA ALA A 142 -2.16 -20.20 15.23
C ALA A 142 -3.28 -20.91 14.45
N ASP A 143 -4.45 -21.11 15.07
CA ASP A 143 -5.56 -21.88 14.48
C ASP A 143 -6.05 -21.34 13.13
N ASP A 144 -6.05 -20.02 12.90
CA ASP A 144 -6.39 -19.41 11.60
C ASP A 144 -5.17 -19.18 10.70
N THR A 145 -4.30 -20.20 10.60
CA THR A 145 -3.11 -20.19 9.73
C THR A 145 -3.29 -21.15 8.56
N VAL A 146 -3.35 -20.59 7.34
CA VAL A 146 -3.32 -21.38 6.10
C VAL A 146 -1.87 -21.47 5.62
N VAL A 147 -1.39 -22.68 5.35
CA VAL A 147 -0.02 -22.92 4.88
C VAL A 147 -0.06 -23.54 3.50
N ILE A 148 0.56 -22.86 2.53
CA ILE A 148 0.81 -23.35 1.18
C ILE A 148 2.31 -23.59 1.05
N TYR A 149 2.71 -24.85 0.94
CA TYR A 149 4.11 -25.23 0.79
C TYR A 149 4.39 -25.77 -0.60
N ARG A 150 5.38 -25.19 -1.28
CA ARG A 150 5.86 -25.67 -2.57
C ARG A 150 7.08 -26.57 -2.39
N ALA A 151 7.01 -27.75 -2.98
CA ALA A 151 8.11 -28.71 -3.04
C ALA A 151 8.35 -29.15 -4.49
N GLU A 152 9.60 -29.49 -4.83
CA GLU A 152 9.91 -30.06 -6.15
C GLU A 152 9.34 -31.48 -6.28
N ARG A 153 9.45 -32.27 -5.20
CA ARG A 153 9.00 -33.67 -5.16
C ARG A 153 8.18 -33.94 -3.92
N MET A 154 7.22 -34.86 -4.04
CA MET A 154 6.45 -35.38 -2.92
C MET A 154 7.29 -36.44 -2.18
N THR A 155 7.63 -36.18 -0.92
CA THR A 155 8.31 -37.16 -0.05
C THR A 155 7.33 -37.75 0.97
N ALA A 156 7.67 -38.90 1.55
CA ALA A 156 6.87 -39.52 2.62
C ALA A 156 6.73 -38.58 3.83
N GLU A 157 7.79 -37.86 4.20
CA GLU A 157 7.77 -36.87 5.28
C GLU A 157 6.81 -35.71 4.98
N LEU A 158 6.81 -35.18 3.76
CA LEU A 158 5.90 -34.10 3.37
C LEU A 158 4.45 -34.57 3.36
N ARG A 159 4.21 -35.81 2.91
CA ARG A 159 2.88 -36.41 2.98
C ARG A 159 2.41 -36.53 4.43
N ALA A 160 3.25 -37.02 5.33
CA ALA A 160 2.93 -37.10 6.76
C ALA A 160 2.62 -35.72 7.34
N LEU A 161 3.38 -34.67 6.99
CA LEU A 161 3.08 -33.30 7.42
C LEU A 161 1.77 -32.75 6.85
N GLN A 162 1.43 -33.10 5.60
CA GLN A 162 0.14 -32.74 5.02
C GLN A 162 -1.01 -33.41 5.78
N ASP A 163 -0.87 -34.69 6.12
CA ASP A 163 -1.92 -35.44 6.81
C ASP A 163 -2.06 -35.00 8.28
N GLU A 164 -0.94 -34.70 8.95
CA GLU A 164 -0.89 -34.29 10.36
C GLU A 164 -1.37 -32.84 10.56
N TYR A 165 -0.96 -31.91 9.67
CA TYR A 165 -1.23 -30.48 9.83
C TYR A 165 -2.23 -29.92 8.80
N GLY A 166 -2.66 -30.67 7.79
CA GLY A 166 -3.61 -30.18 6.79
C GLY A 166 -3.06 -29.05 5.90
N LEU A 167 -1.74 -29.02 5.65
CA LEU A 167 -1.11 -28.00 4.81
C LEU A 167 -1.38 -28.28 3.31
N THR A 168 -1.47 -27.23 2.49
CA THR A 168 -1.64 -27.39 1.04
C THR A 168 -0.30 -27.56 0.35
N LEU A 169 -0.02 -28.77 -0.15
CA LEU A 169 1.19 -29.05 -0.93
C LEU A 169 1.01 -28.69 -2.41
N VAL A 170 1.96 -27.92 -2.93
CA VAL A 170 2.11 -27.63 -4.36
C VAL A 170 3.38 -28.32 -4.84
N VAL A 171 3.23 -29.47 -5.49
CA VAL A 171 4.36 -30.26 -6.00
C VAL A 171 4.63 -29.91 -7.46
N GLY A 172 5.89 -29.62 -7.78
CA GLY A 172 6.38 -29.46 -9.14
C GLY A 172 7.63 -28.60 -9.22
N ASP A 173 8.43 -28.85 -10.26
CA ASP A 173 9.71 -28.19 -10.52
C ASP A 173 9.59 -26.67 -10.60
N GLU A 174 10.73 -25.96 -10.47
CA GLU A 174 10.74 -24.49 -10.49
C GLU A 174 9.97 -23.92 -11.70
N HIS A 175 10.12 -24.56 -12.85
CA HIS A 175 9.58 -24.15 -14.14
C HIS A 175 8.25 -24.81 -14.53
N ASP A 176 7.71 -25.73 -13.71
CA ASP A 176 6.46 -26.42 -14.00
C ASP A 176 5.28 -25.41 -14.07
N PRO A 177 4.58 -25.31 -15.21
CA PRO A 177 3.41 -24.45 -15.37
C PRO A 177 2.32 -24.71 -14.32
N ARG A 178 2.09 -25.98 -13.95
CA ARG A 178 1.03 -26.35 -13.00
C ARG A 178 1.34 -25.87 -11.59
N ALA A 179 2.57 -26.08 -11.12
CA ALA A 179 3.02 -25.56 -9.83
C ALA A 179 2.98 -24.03 -9.80
N LYS A 180 3.47 -23.37 -10.86
CA LYS A 180 3.41 -21.91 -11.00
C LYS A 180 1.98 -21.38 -10.97
N GLU A 181 1.03 -22.02 -11.65
CA GLU A 181 -0.35 -21.56 -11.66
C GLU A 181 -0.97 -21.61 -10.25
N ARG A 182 -0.67 -22.62 -9.44
CA ARG A 182 -1.20 -22.70 -8.07
C ARG A 182 -0.67 -21.60 -7.15
N VAL A 183 0.57 -21.12 -7.35
CA VAL A 183 1.13 -19.98 -6.60
C VAL A 183 0.94 -18.62 -7.31
N SER A 184 0.24 -18.61 -8.44
CA SER A 184 -0.13 -17.38 -9.16
C SER A 184 -1.27 -16.63 -8.47
N ALA A 185 -1.59 -15.41 -8.93
CA ALA A 185 -2.68 -14.62 -8.38
C ALA A 185 -4.03 -15.37 -8.44
N SER A 186 -4.36 -15.94 -9.59
CA SER A 186 -5.58 -16.74 -9.78
C SER A 186 -5.55 -18.01 -8.92
N GLY A 187 -4.42 -18.71 -8.85
CA GLY A 187 -4.26 -19.90 -8.02
C GLY A 187 -4.43 -19.64 -6.53
N LEU A 188 -3.81 -18.57 -6.01
CA LEU A 188 -3.90 -18.16 -4.62
C LEU A 188 -5.31 -17.71 -4.24
N ARG A 189 -5.99 -16.96 -5.11
CA ARG A 189 -7.38 -16.55 -4.88
C ARG A 189 -8.36 -17.72 -4.86
N ARG A 190 -8.11 -18.76 -5.66
CA ARG A 190 -8.92 -20.00 -5.63
C ARG A 190 -8.70 -20.82 -4.36
N GLN A 191 -7.47 -20.85 -3.83
CA GLN A 191 -7.14 -21.59 -2.61
C GLN A 191 -7.55 -20.84 -1.34
N VAL A 192 -7.40 -19.51 -1.34
CA VAL A 192 -7.63 -18.65 -0.17
C VAL A 192 -8.45 -17.44 -0.63
N PRO A 193 -9.80 -17.55 -0.66
CA PRO A 193 -10.67 -16.50 -1.17
C PRO A 193 -10.56 -15.18 -0.40
N ASP A 194 -10.23 -15.26 0.89
CA ASP A 194 -10.10 -14.13 1.83
C ASP A 194 -8.64 -13.63 1.96
N ILE A 195 -7.76 -13.93 1.01
CA ILE A 195 -6.32 -13.58 1.05
C ILE A 195 -6.06 -12.09 1.26
N GLY A 196 -6.91 -11.20 0.75
CA GLY A 196 -6.81 -9.75 0.97
C GLY A 196 -7.00 -9.34 2.43
N ALA A 197 -7.72 -10.14 3.22
CA ALA A 197 -7.98 -9.93 4.63
C ALA A 197 -6.92 -10.58 5.55
N ARG A 198 -5.99 -11.39 5.02
CA ARG A 198 -4.98 -12.11 5.81
C ARG A 198 -3.62 -11.40 5.81
N ARG A 199 -2.80 -11.69 6.82
CA ARG A 199 -1.38 -11.33 6.84
C ARG A 199 -0.61 -12.40 6.08
N VAL A 200 0.26 -12.02 5.14
CA VAL A 200 0.94 -12.98 4.27
C VAL A 200 2.42 -13.05 4.62
N VAL A 201 2.91 -14.25 4.93
CA VAL A 201 4.33 -14.52 5.15
C VAL A 201 4.84 -15.33 3.96
N VAL A 202 5.83 -14.80 3.24
CA VAL A 202 6.45 -15.47 2.10
C VAL A 202 7.85 -15.91 2.49
N ALA A 203 8.08 -17.22 2.54
CA ALA A 203 9.37 -17.81 2.87
C ALA A 203 9.95 -18.57 1.67
N GLY A 204 11.25 -18.42 1.41
CA GLY A 204 11.91 -19.17 0.34
C GLY A 204 13.00 -18.40 -0.40
N PRO A 205 13.47 -18.94 -1.55
CA PRO A 205 14.45 -18.30 -2.41
C PRO A 205 13.99 -16.92 -2.93
N ARG A 206 14.93 -16.01 -3.20
CA ARG A 206 14.62 -14.65 -3.71
C ARG A 206 13.75 -14.66 -4.99
N PRO A 207 13.99 -15.53 -6.00
CA PRO A 207 13.13 -15.63 -7.19
C PRO A 207 11.68 -15.96 -6.84
N PHE A 208 11.48 -16.93 -5.94
CA PHE A 208 10.16 -17.33 -5.45
C PHE A 208 9.45 -16.18 -4.72
N GLN A 209 10.14 -15.50 -3.80
CA GLN A 209 9.57 -14.36 -3.07
C GLN A 209 9.15 -13.24 -4.03
N ARG A 210 9.95 -12.95 -5.05
CA ARG A 210 9.62 -11.93 -6.06
C ARG A 210 8.39 -12.33 -6.88
N TYR A 211 8.28 -13.60 -7.27
CA TYR A 211 7.14 -14.12 -8.01
C TYR A 211 5.85 -14.02 -7.19
N VAL A 212 5.83 -14.55 -5.96
CA VAL A 212 4.65 -14.55 -5.08
C VAL A 212 4.24 -13.12 -4.73
N ARG A 213 5.19 -12.23 -4.41
CA ARG A 213 4.89 -10.82 -4.16
C ARG A 213 4.26 -10.14 -5.38
N GLY A 214 4.68 -10.48 -6.59
CA GLY A 214 4.05 -10.02 -7.82
C GLY A 214 2.61 -10.51 -7.96
N ALA A 215 2.33 -11.76 -7.58
CA ALA A 215 0.98 -12.32 -7.55
C ALA A 215 0.09 -11.64 -6.50
N LEU A 216 0.59 -11.44 -5.27
CA LEU A 216 -0.11 -10.77 -4.17
C LEU A 216 -0.46 -9.31 -4.50
N SER A 217 0.46 -8.62 -5.17
CA SER A 217 0.23 -7.25 -5.67
C SER A 217 -0.96 -7.19 -6.64
N ARG A 218 -1.11 -8.17 -7.53
CA ARG A 218 -2.29 -8.26 -8.45
C ARG A 218 -3.60 -8.59 -7.73
N LEU A 219 -3.52 -9.19 -6.54
CA LEU A 219 -4.67 -9.46 -5.68
C LEU A 219 -5.01 -8.28 -4.75
N ALA A 220 -4.40 -7.12 -4.97
CA ALA A 220 -4.56 -5.94 -4.14
C ALA A 220 -4.22 -6.19 -2.66
N VAL A 221 -3.36 -7.16 -2.35
CA VAL A 221 -2.87 -7.38 -0.99
C VAL A 221 -1.94 -6.21 -0.63
N PRO A 222 -2.25 -5.43 0.42
CA PRO A 222 -1.43 -4.30 0.83
C PRO A 222 -0.01 -4.76 1.17
N GLY A 223 1.00 -4.06 0.64
CA GLY A 223 2.41 -4.39 0.91
C GLY A 223 2.75 -4.43 2.40
N ALA A 224 2.07 -3.61 3.22
CA ALA A 224 2.19 -3.60 4.68
C ALA A 224 1.86 -4.94 5.36
N ARG A 225 1.08 -5.81 4.70
CA ARG A 225 0.68 -7.13 5.21
C ARG A 225 1.63 -8.26 4.77
N ILE A 226 2.56 -7.98 3.87
CA ILE A 226 3.45 -8.97 3.29
C ILE A 226 4.78 -8.93 4.05
N ARG A 227 5.13 -10.04 4.71
CA ARG A 227 6.45 -10.23 5.33
C ARG A 227 7.23 -11.28 4.54
N THR A 228 8.47 -10.97 4.20
CA THR A 228 9.37 -11.91 3.52
C THR A 228 10.41 -12.45 4.51
N ALA A 229 10.60 -13.76 4.52
CA ALA A 229 11.67 -14.43 5.27
C ALA A 229 12.58 -15.18 4.28
N GLN A 230 13.88 -14.90 4.31
CA GLN A 230 14.83 -15.65 3.50
C GLN A 230 15.15 -17.00 4.15
N THR A 231 15.27 -18.04 3.33
CA THR A 231 15.89 -19.29 3.74
C THR A 231 17.39 -19.07 3.83
N ILE A 232 17.96 -19.24 5.03
CA ILE A 232 19.39 -19.52 5.24
C ILE A 232 19.55 -21.03 5.16
#